data_AF-A0A540KNE0-F1
#
_entry.id   AF-A0A540KNE0-F1
#
_cell.length_a   1.000
_cell.length_b   1.000
_cell.length_c   1.000
_cell.angle_alpha   90.00
_cell.angle_beta   90.00
_cell.angle_gamma   90.00
#
_symmetry.space_group_name_H-M   'P 1'
#
loop_
_entity.id
_entity.type
_entity.pdbx_description
1 polymer ?
#
loop_
_entity_poly.entity_id
_entity_poly.type
_entity_poly.pdbx_seq_one_letter_code
_entity_poly.pdbx_strand_id
1 'polypeptide(L)'
;MSLKVLDLSYSRNLTEIPNLSQCLKIEYINLFGCTSLVEIPSYFQFLDKLTYVQLGWCKSLNYLLEMPGNIEFLSLQSSGIKELPLSVWSNERISEVNSEDCKELEKLPSSTCNLKVSGTFSLDHCLSLGEFSELPKDISVLDLARTSTKLLPVSSMAHLFSLTTVKLKDCQKLGSLPIGICKLNSLKELDLTGCSRFKYFPVILDPKEHLEFLSSEETAIKELHSTIEFLPVLKTFQLKGCKRLESLPTSICKLKCLEGLDLSGCSRFEYFPEILEPMEHLEFLCFKGTAVKKLPCSIDNLIGLQTLDPIFAGTLRLSQAASTI
;
A
#
# COMPACT_ATOMS: atom_id res chain seq x y z
N MET A 1 -10.23 13.43 -42.70
CA MET A 1 -10.74 14.26 -41.58
C MET A 1 -9.57 14.65 -40.68
N SER A 2 -9.54 15.86 -40.10
CA SER A 2 -8.39 16.40 -39.34
C SER A 2 -8.56 16.35 -37.81
N LEU A 3 -9.48 15.52 -37.32
CA LEU A 3 -9.80 15.45 -35.89
C LEU A 3 -8.59 14.94 -35.10
N LYS A 4 -8.16 15.72 -34.10
CA LYS A 4 -7.06 15.38 -33.17
C LYS A 4 -7.56 15.04 -31.77
N VAL A 5 -8.65 15.68 -31.35
CA VAL A 5 -9.20 15.58 -30.01
C VAL A 5 -10.66 15.19 -30.15
N LEU A 6 -11.05 14.14 -29.44
CA LEU A 6 -12.45 13.79 -29.22
C LEU A 6 -12.75 13.89 -27.73
N ASP A 7 -13.70 14.74 -27.37
CA ASP A 7 -14.23 14.81 -26.01
C ASP A 7 -15.73 14.52 -26.04
N LEU A 8 -16.14 13.42 -25.42
CA LEU A 8 -17.53 13.05 -25.18
C LEU A 8 -17.79 12.89 -23.68
N SER A 9 -16.95 13.46 -22.81
CA SER A 9 -17.06 13.31 -21.37
C SER A 9 -18.44 13.67 -20.85
N TYR A 10 -18.87 12.95 -19.81
CA TYR A 10 -20.18 13.04 -19.17
C TYR A 10 -21.38 12.81 -20.11
N SER A 11 -21.17 12.21 -21.29
CA SER A 11 -22.24 11.70 -22.12
C SER A 11 -22.81 10.42 -21.50
N ARG A 12 -23.55 10.56 -20.40
CA ARG A 12 -23.97 9.44 -19.53
C ARG A 12 -24.79 8.37 -20.25
N ASN A 13 -25.52 8.75 -21.30
CA ASN A 13 -26.35 7.87 -22.13
C ASN A 13 -25.62 7.32 -23.38
N LEU A 14 -24.33 7.65 -23.56
CA LEU A 14 -23.54 7.15 -24.69
C LEU A 14 -23.31 5.65 -24.50
N THR A 15 -23.91 4.83 -25.36
CA THR A 15 -23.74 3.37 -25.34
C THR A 15 -22.64 2.90 -26.29
N GLU A 16 -22.43 3.64 -27.39
CA GLU A 16 -21.47 3.31 -28.46
C GLU A 16 -20.72 4.57 -28.91
N ILE A 17 -19.44 4.40 -29.25
CA ILE A 17 -18.60 5.47 -29.78
C ILE A 17 -18.89 5.60 -31.29
N PRO A 18 -19.00 6.83 -31.85
CA PRO A 18 -19.09 7.01 -33.30
C PRO A 18 -17.95 6.29 -34.04
N ASN A 19 -18.15 5.92 -35.31
CA ASN A 19 -17.09 5.27 -36.08
C ASN A 19 -15.96 6.26 -36.42
N LEU A 20 -14.80 6.11 -35.77
CA LEU A 20 -13.62 6.96 -35.93
C LEU A 20 -12.49 6.29 -36.72
N SER A 21 -12.74 5.17 -37.39
CA SER A 21 -11.71 4.41 -38.12
C SER A 21 -10.94 5.23 -39.18
N GLN A 22 -11.55 6.29 -39.70
CA GLN A 22 -10.92 7.19 -40.69
C GLN A 22 -10.23 8.40 -40.06
N CYS A 23 -10.28 8.56 -38.73
CA CYS A 23 -9.71 9.68 -38.00
C CYS A 23 -8.29 9.34 -37.49
N LEU A 24 -7.39 8.96 -38.40
CA LEU A 24 -6.03 8.50 -38.10
C LEU A 24 -5.09 9.56 -37.47
N LYS A 25 -5.58 10.79 -37.29
CA LYS A 25 -4.84 11.89 -36.64
C LYS A 25 -5.27 12.14 -35.18
N ILE A 26 -6.19 11.34 -34.64
CA ILE A 26 -6.62 11.48 -33.25
C ILE A 26 -5.44 11.18 -32.33
N GLU A 27 -5.19 12.11 -31.42
CA GLU A 27 -4.14 12.08 -30.40
C GLU A 27 -4.74 11.92 -29.00
N TYR A 28 -5.98 12.39 -28.80
CA TYR A 28 -6.62 12.46 -27.49
C TYR A 28 -8.09 12.01 -27.57
N ILE A 29 -8.49 11.11 -26.69
CA ILE A 29 -9.87 10.68 -26.50
C ILE A 29 -10.26 10.79 -25.03
N ASN A 30 -11.29 11.58 -24.74
CA ASN A 30 -11.89 11.71 -23.41
C ASN A 30 -13.34 11.22 -23.42
N LEU A 31 -13.57 10.15 -22.65
CA LEU A 31 -14.86 9.51 -22.43
C LEU A 31 -15.18 9.46 -20.93
N PHE A 32 -14.54 10.31 -20.12
CA PHE A 32 -14.73 10.34 -18.68
C PHE A 32 -16.22 10.44 -18.31
N GLY A 33 -16.71 9.59 -17.42
CA GLY A 33 -18.09 9.65 -16.95
C GLY A 33 -19.15 9.24 -17.98
N CYS A 34 -18.77 8.60 -19.08
CA CYS A 34 -19.69 7.91 -20.00
C CYS A 34 -20.20 6.61 -19.36
N THR A 35 -21.09 6.75 -18.37
CA THR A 35 -21.49 5.65 -17.48
C THR A 35 -22.17 4.48 -18.18
N SER A 36 -22.87 4.71 -19.31
CA SER A 36 -23.55 3.68 -20.11
C SER A 36 -22.70 3.09 -21.23
N LEU A 37 -21.45 3.51 -21.40
CA LEU A 37 -20.57 2.99 -22.44
C LEU A 37 -20.21 1.54 -22.13
N VAL A 38 -20.48 0.62 -23.05
CA VAL A 38 -20.29 -0.83 -22.81
C VAL A 38 -19.00 -1.40 -23.39
N GLU A 39 -18.50 -0.80 -24.48
CA GLU A 39 -17.31 -1.30 -25.18
C GLU A 39 -16.48 -0.18 -25.82
N ILE A 40 -15.20 -0.47 -26.01
CA ILE A 40 -14.31 0.32 -26.87
C ILE A 40 -14.15 -0.44 -28.19
N PRO A 41 -14.45 0.17 -29.35
CA PRO A 41 -14.33 -0.50 -30.64
C PRO A 41 -12.91 -0.98 -30.94
N SER A 42 -12.80 -2.17 -31.54
CA SER A 42 -11.51 -2.80 -31.88
C SER A 42 -10.62 -2.00 -32.82
N TYR A 43 -11.18 -1.04 -33.56
CA TYR A 43 -10.39 -0.18 -34.45
C TYR A 43 -9.45 0.76 -33.70
N PHE A 44 -9.62 0.96 -32.38
CA PHE A 44 -8.71 1.77 -31.56
C PHE A 44 -7.26 1.33 -31.70
N GLN A 45 -7.02 0.01 -31.86
CA GLN A 45 -5.67 -0.55 -32.06
C GLN A 45 -4.92 0.06 -33.26
N PHE A 46 -5.64 0.61 -34.25
CA PHE A 46 -5.07 1.21 -35.46
C PHE A 46 -4.93 2.74 -35.38
N LEU A 47 -5.24 3.35 -34.23
CA LEU A 47 -5.10 4.79 -34.03
C LEU A 47 -3.66 5.12 -33.63
N ASP A 48 -2.77 5.13 -34.61
CA ASP A 48 -1.31 5.22 -34.39
C ASP A 48 -0.80 6.53 -33.77
N LYS A 49 -1.67 7.55 -33.71
CA LYS A 49 -1.38 8.85 -33.10
C LYS A 49 -1.98 9.01 -31.71
N LEU A 50 -2.81 8.08 -31.26
CA LEU A 50 -3.50 8.16 -29.97
C LEU A 50 -2.52 7.94 -28.83
N THR A 51 -2.27 8.99 -28.05
CA THR A 51 -1.37 8.95 -26.88
C THR A 51 -2.13 9.05 -25.57
N TYR A 52 -3.32 9.65 -25.56
CA TYR A 52 -4.09 9.93 -24.35
C TYR A 52 -5.50 9.36 -24.41
N VAL A 53 -5.84 8.50 -23.45
CA VAL A 53 -7.17 7.87 -23.34
C VAL A 53 -7.71 8.00 -21.91
N GLN A 54 -8.85 8.66 -21.76
CA GLN A 54 -9.53 8.84 -20.49
C GLN A 54 -10.87 8.08 -20.48
N LEU A 55 -10.95 7.03 -19.67
CA LEU A 55 -12.08 6.11 -19.52
C LEU A 55 -12.56 6.03 -18.07
N GLY A 56 -12.12 6.97 -17.22
CA GLY A 56 -12.57 7.04 -15.84
C GLY A 56 -14.09 7.16 -15.74
N TRP A 57 -14.69 6.53 -14.73
CA TRP A 57 -16.13 6.53 -14.46
C TRP A 57 -17.00 5.89 -15.57
N CYS A 58 -16.41 5.15 -16.50
CA CYS A 58 -17.14 4.29 -17.46
C CYS A 58 -17.61 2.99 -16.77
N LYS A 59 -18.64 3.08 -15.94
CA LYS A 59 -19.10 1.98 -15.07
C LYS A 59 -19.65 0.76 -15.81
N SER A 60 -20.21 0.94 -17.00
CA SER A 60 -20.69 -0.16 -17.86
C SER A 60 -19.60 -0.78 -18.73
N LEU A 61 -18.39 -0.20 -18.78
CA LEU A 61 -17.30 -0.70 -19.61
C LEU A 61 -16.59 -1.85 -18.89
N ASN A 62 -16.94 -3.08 -19.27
CA ASN A 62 -16.50 -4.29 -18.54
C ASN A 62 -15.15 -4.84 -19.02
N TYR A 63 -14.82 -4.59 -20.29
CA TYR A 63 -13.61 -5.11 -20.93
C TYR A 63 -13.03 -4.06 -21.87
N LEU A 64 -11.70 -4.08 -21.99
CA LEU A 64 -11.00 -3.40 -23.06
C LEU A 64 -10.50 -4.43 -24.05
N LEU A 65 -10.67 -4.14 -25.34
CA LEU A 65 -10.01 -4.88 -26.41
C LEU A 65 -8.55 -4.42 -26.56
N GLU A 66 -7.91 -4.81 -27.66
CA GLU A 66 -6.55 -4.38 -27.95
C GLU A 66 -6.46 -2.85 -28.12
N MET A 67 -5.54 -2.25 -27.38
CA MET A 67 -5.25 -0.82 -27.39
C MET A 67 -3.98 -0.54 -28.20
N PRO A 68 -3.86 0.63 -28.86
CA PRO A 68 -2.71 0.96 -29.68
C PRO A 68 -1.42 1.07 -28.85
N GLY A 69 -0.29 0.64 -29.43
CA GLY A 69 1.03 0.66 -28.77
C GLY A 69 1.65 2.06 -28.58
N ASN A 70 0.93 3.13 -28.90
CA ASN A 70 1.40 4.52 -28.81
C ASN A 70 0.85 5.27 -27.60
N ILE A 71 0.00 4.62 -26.80
CA ILE A 71 -0.58 5.23 -25.60
C ILE A 71 0.52 5.53 -24.58
N GLU A 72 0.45 6.73 -24.02
CA GLU A 72 1.32 7.23 -22.96
C GLU A 72 0.53 7.36 -21.65
N PHE A 73 -0.74 7.78 -21.73
CA PHE A 73 -1.66 7.94 -20.60
C PHE A 73 -2.94 7.12 -20.80
N LEU A 74 -3.29 6.33 -19.79
CA LEU A 74 -4.56 5.61 -19.72
C LEU A 74 -5.19 5.75 -18.33
N SER A 75 -6.39 6.31 -18.24
CA SER A 75 -7.14 6.31 -16.99
C SER A 75 -8.40 5.46 -17.10
N LEU A 76 -8.57 4.57 -16.13
CA LEU A 76 -9.66 3.63 -15.95
C LEU A 76 -10.35 3.80 -14.59
N GLN A 77 -9.99 4.86 -13.85
CA GLN A 77 -10.45 5.10 -12.49
C GLN A 77 -11.96 4.94 -12.35
N SER A 78 -12.44 4.19 -11.37
CA SER A 78 -13.87 3.99 -11.13
C SER A 78 -14.65 3.43 -12.34
N SER A 79 -13.98 2.73 -13.27
CA SER A 79 -14.63 2.02 -14.38
C SER A 79 -15.10 0.61 -13.98
N GLY A 80 -15.91 -0.02 -14.84
CA GLY A 80 -16.40 -1.39 -14.65
C GLY A 80 -15.44 -2.49 -15.12
N ILE A 81 -14.19 -2.15 -15.45
CA ILE A 81 -13.26 -3.08 -16.09
C ILE A 81 -12.95 -4.25 -15.16
N LYS A 82 -13.01 -5.47 -15.72
CA LYS A 82 -12.74 -6.71 -14.99
C LYS A 82 -11.32 -7.22 -15.15
N GLU A 83 -10.67 -6.87 -16.25
CA GLU A 83 -9.31 -7.27 -16.59
C GLU A 83 -8.65 -6.19 -17.45
N LEU A 84 -7.37 -5.92 -17.19
CA LEU A 84 -6.56 -5.09 -18.09
C LEU A 84 -6.09 -5.92 -19.30
N PRO A 85 -6.15 -5.39 -20.54
CA PRO A 85 -5.73 -6.15 -21.71
C PRO A 85 -4.21 -6.26 -21.79
N LEU A 86 -3.71 -7.36 -22.39
CA LEU A 86 -2.27 -7.61 -22.61
C LEU A 86 -1.56 -6.48 -23.36
N SER A 87 -2.27 -5.85 -24.30
CA SER A 87 -1.78 -4.71 -25.09
C SER A 87 -1.44 -3.49 -24.23
N VAL A 88 -2.18 -3.25 -23.13
CA VAL A 88 -1.87 -2.20 -22.15
C VAL A 88 -0.72 -2.65 -21.26
N TRP A 89 -0.79 -3.86 -20.71
CA TRP A 89 0.18 -4.36 -19.73
C TRP A 89 1.60 -4.52 -20.28
N SER A 90 1.72 -4.82 -21.57
CA SER A 90 2.99 -5.01 -22.28
C SER A 90 3.47 -3.73 -22.99
N ASN A 91 2.80 -2.60 -22.82
CA ASN A 91 3.10 -1.35 -23.52
C ASN A 91 4.27 -0.60 -22.87
N GLU A 92 5.36 -0.43 -23.62
CA GLU A 92 6.58 0.25 -23.18
C GLU A 92 6.50 1.78 -23.18
N ARG A 93 5.40 2.37 -23.67
CA ARG A 93 5.20 3.82 -23.72
C ARG A 93 4.27 4.36 -22.64
N ILE A 94 3.42 3.51 -22.05
CA ILE A 94 2.53 3.93 -20.97
C ILE A 94 3.38 4.29 -19.75
N SER A 95 3.40 5.58 -19.46
CA SER A 95 4.09 6.17 -18.31
C SER A 95 3.12 6.52 -17.19
N GLU A 96 1.82 6.61 -17.48
CA GLU A 96 0.78 6.85 -16.50
C GLU A 96 -0.43 5.95 -16.74
N VAL A 97 -0.77 5.14 -15.73
CA VAL A 97 -2.01 4.37 -15.69
C VAL A 97 -2.72 4.62 -14.36
N ASN A 98 -3.97 5.06 -14.42
CA ASN A 98 -4.81 5.21 -13.24
C ASN A 98 -5.89 4.13 -13.25
N SER A 99 -5.79 3.18 -12.33
CA SER A 99 -6.74 2.06 -12.18
C SER A 99 -7.36 2.02 -10.79
N GLU A 100 -7.44 3.17 -10.11
CA GLU A 100 -8.02 3.28 -8.77
C GLU A 100 -9.54 3.08 -8.79
N ASP A 101 -10.10 2.54 -7.72
CA ASP A 101 -11.54 2.35 -7.52
C ASP A 101 -12.22 1.48 -8.62
N CYS A 102 -11.45 0.68 -9.34
CA CYS A 102 -11.95 -0.36 -10.24
C CYS A 102 -12.46 -1.56 -9.43
N LYS A 103 -13.64 -1.43 -8.82
CA LYS A 103 -14.20 -2.42 -7.88
C LYS A 103 -14.43 -3.80 -8.48
N GLU A 104 -14.65 -3.86 -9.79
CA GLU A 104 -14.88 -5.09 -10.56
C GLU A 104 -13.57 -5.67 -11.15
N LEU A 105 -12.43 -4.99 -11.01
CA LEU A 105 -11.14 -5.49 -11.51
C LEU A 105 -10.77 -6.76 -10.76
N GLU A 106 -10.89 -7.90 -11.44
CA GLU A 106 -10.60 -9.23 -10.88
C GLU A 106 -9.14 -9.62 -11.10
N LYS A 107 -8.54 -9.23 -12.24
CA LYS A 107 -7.23 -9.74 -12.66
C LYS A 107 -6.38 -8.69 -13.36
N LEU A 108 -5.08 -8.75 -13.08
CA LEU A 108 -4.04 -8.17 -13.93
C LEU A 108 -3.46 -9.29 -14.81
N PRO A 109 -2.95 -8.97 -16.02
CA PRO A 109 -2.28 -9.97 -16.82
C PRO A 109 -1.09 -10.61 -16.10
N SER A 110 -0.94 -11.92 -16.27
CA SER A 110 0.14 -12.70 -15.65
C SER A 110 1.46 -12.63 -16.44
N SER A 111 1.48 -12.00 -17.62
CA SER A 111 2.68 -11.80 -18.41
C SER A 111 3.57 -10.70 -17.82
N THR A 112 4.82 -10.63 -18.30
CA THR A 112 5.76 -9.57 -17.94
C THR A 112 5.12 -8.19 -18.09
N CYS A 113 5.18 -7.39 -17.02
CA CYS A 113 4.76 -5.99 -17.05
C CYS A 113 5.87 -5.14 -17.68
N ASN A 114 5.57 -4.44 -18.78
CA ASN A 114 6.52 -3.56 -19.48
C ASN A 114 6.18 -2.06 -19.34
N LEU A 115 5.18 -1.75 -18.52
CA LEU A 115 4.78 -0.37 -18.23
C LEU A 115 5.98 0.46 -17.73
N LYS A 116 6.10 1.69 -18.24
CA LYS A 116 7.12 2.68 -17.82
C LYS A 116 6.61 3.63 -16.74
N VAL A 117 5.67 3.15 -15.93
CA VAL A 117 5.14 3.88 -14.78
C VAL A 117 6.26 4.11 -13.78
N SER A 118 6.49 5.37 -13.46
CA SER A 118 7.41 5.81 -12.41
C SER A 118 6.63 6.56 -11.33
N GLY A 119 7.17 6.63 -10.11
CA GLY A 119 6.42 7.22 -8.99
C GLY A 119 5.46 6.22 -8.36
N THR A 120 4.15 6.43 -8.50
CA THR A 120 3.11 5.63 -7.82
C THR A 120 2.36 4.76 -8.79
N PHE A 121 2.25 3.46 -8.48
CA PHE A 121 1.29 2.55 -9.11
C PHE A 121 0.22 2.18 -8.08
N SER A 122 -1.02 2.58 -8.35
CA SER A 122 -2.14 2.49 -7.41
C SER A 122 -3.26 1.61 -7.96
N LEU A 123 -3.70 0.66 -7.14
CA LEU A 123 -4.90 -0.14 -7.31
C LEU A 123 -5.82 0.02 -6.10
N ASP A 124 -5.74 1.19 -5.44
CA ASP A 124 -6.55 1.48 -4.26
C ASP A 124 -8.03 1.27 -4.56
N HIS A 125 -8.76 0.67 -3.62
CA HIS A 125 -10.17 0.29 -3.74
C HIS A 125 -10.52 -0.72 -4.87
N CYS A 126 -9.56 -1.47 -5.41
CA CYS A 126 -9.85 -2.61 -6.30
C CYS A 126 -10.34 -3.83 -5.49
N LEU A 127 -11.63 -3.78 -5.08
CA LEU A 127 -12.24 -4.72 -4.14
C LEU A 127 -12.35 -6.17 -4.64
N SER A 128 -12.34 -6.41 -5.95
CA SER A 128 -12.42 -7.75 -6.54
C SER A 128 -11.07 -8.33 -6.94
N LEU A 129 -9.99 -7.57 -6.76
CA LEU A 129 -8.66 -7.94 -7.25
C LEU A 129 -8.19 -9.24 -6.62
N GLY A 130 -7.96 -10.22 -7.49
CA GLY A 130 -7.40 -11.52 -7.15
C GLY A 130 -5.90 -11.49 -6.98
N GLU A 131 -5.28 -12.67 -7.05
CA GLU A 131 -3.84 -12.81 -7.02
C GLU A 131 -3.24 -12.36 -8.36
N PHE A 132 -2.10 -11.67 -8.29
CA PHE A 132 -1.31 -11.25 -9.45
C PHE A 132 0.16 -11.47 -9.15
N SER A 133 0.96 -11.64 -10.21
CA SER A 133 2.39 -11.98 -10.11
C SER A 133 3.30 -10.83 -10.53
N GLU A 134 2.87 -10.00 -11.49
CA GLU A 134 3.74 -8.99 -12.10
C GLU A 134 3.38 -7.55 -11.69
N LEU A 135 4.39 -6.68 -11.61
CA LEU A 135 4.28 -5.24 -11.31
C LEU A 135 5.26 -4.43 -12.18
N PRO A 136 4.99 -3.13 -12.43
CA PRO A 136 5.93 -2.25 -13.10
C PRO A 136 7.22 -2.11 -12.29
N LYS A 137 8.39 -2.14 -12.95
CA LYS A 137 9.70 -2.25 -12.27
C LYS A 137 10.21 -0.95 -11.64
N ASP A 138 9.87 0.18 -12.23
CA ASP A 138 10.45 1.49 -11.91
C ASP A 138 9.62 2.30 -10.89
N ILE A 139 8.66 1.65 -10.21
CA ILE A 139 7.78 2.29 -9.23
C ILE A 139 8.50 2.55 -7.92
N SER A 140 8.17 3.68 -7.29
CA SER A 140 8.66 4.07 -5.96
C SER A 140 7.62 3.85 -4.86
N VAL A 141 6.34 3.85 -5.22
CA VAL A 141 5.19 3.64 -4.33
C VAL A 141 4.27 2.61 -4.98
N LEU A 142 3.94 1.57 -4.22
CA LEU A 142 2.90 0.61 -4.54
C LEU A 142 1.73 0.83 -3.58
N ASP A 143 0.59 1.27 -4.12
CA ASP A 143 -0.64 1.46 -3.35
C ASP A 143 -1.65 0.37 -3.67
N LEU A 144 -1.88 -0.51 -2.71
CA LEU A 144 -2.86 -1.60 -2.77
C LEU A 144 -3.90 -1.44 -1.67
N ALA A 145 -4.08 -0.23 -1.12
CA ALA A 145 -5.05 0.02 -0.08
C ALA A 145 -6.45 -0.45 -0.50
N ARG A 146 -7.22 -0.96 0.46
CA ARG A 146 -8.62 -1.38 0.26
C ARG A 146 -8.79 -2.39 -0.88
N THR A 147 -7.79 -3.24 -1.12
CA THR A 147 -7.90 -4.37 -2.05
C THR A 147 -8.30 -5.67 -1.32
N SER A 148 -8.84 -6.63 -2.07
CA SER A 148 -9.15 -7.99 -1.57
C SER A 148 -7.96 -8.95 -1.60
N THR A 149 -6.74 -8.46 -1.79
CA THR A 149 -5.59 -9.35 -1.99
C THR A 149 -5.33 -10.22 -0.77
N LYS A 150 -5.08 -11.51 -1.00
CA LYS A 150 -4.69 -12.47 0.04
C LYS A 150 -3.18 -12.48 0.28
N LEU A 151 -2.41 -12.29 -0.80
CA LEU A 151 -0.96 -12.40 -0.87
C LEU A 151 -0.41 -11.41 -1.89
N LEU A 152 0.76 -10.85 -1.60
CA LEU A 152 1.47 -9.97 -2.52
C LEU A 152 2.27 -10.75 -3.58
N PRO A 153 2.49 -10.18 -4.78
CA PRO A 153 3.25 -10.83 -5.86
C PRO A 153 4.68 -11.17 -5.42
N VAL A 154 5.03 -12.46 -5.37
CA VAL A 154 6.36 -12.90 -4.91
C VAL A 154 7.43 -12.78 -6.01
N SER A 155 7.05 -12.94 -7.29
CA SER A 155 8.00 -12.95 -8.41
C SER A 155 8.60 -11.57 -8.68
N SER A 156 7.79 -10.51 -8.73
CA SER A 156 8.32 -9.17 -9.06
C SER A 156 9.08 -8.48 -7.94
N MET A 157 8.83 -8.78 -6.66
CA MET A 157 9.48 -8.07 -5.54
C MET A 157 11.02 -8.13 -5.59
N ALA A 158 11.60 -9.17 -6.20
CA ALA A 158 13.04 -9.27 -6.40
C ALA A 158 13.62 -8.21 -7.34
N HIS A 159 12.77 -7.53 -8.12
CA HIS A 159 13.15 -6.58 -9.17
C HIS A 159 12.67 -5.15 -8.89
N LEU A 160 11.98 -4.91 -7.78
CA LEU A 160 11.45 -3.60 -7.39
C LEU A 160 12.49 -2.80 -6.59
N PHE A 161 13.64 -2.50 -7.20
CA PHE A 161 14.77 -1.86 -6.53
C PHE A 161 14.49 -0.41 -6.10
N SER A 162 13.60 0.27 -6.82
CA SER A 162 13.21 1.67 -6.55
C SER A 162 12.08 1.80 -5.52
N LEU A 163 11.48 0.69 -5.10
CA LEU A 163 10.28 0.70 -4.25
C LEU A 163 10.64 1.11 -2.83
N THR A 164 10.11 2.26 -2.41
CA THR A 164 10.34 2.87 -1.09
C THR A 164 9.11 2.79 -0.20
N THR A 165 7.92 2.68 -0.76
CA THR A 165 6.67 2.72 0.00
C THR A 165 5.72 1.62 -0.47
N VAL A 166 5.17 0.85 0.48
CA VAL A 166 4.12 -0.13 0.23
C VAL A 166 2.93 0.18 1.13
N LYS A 167 1.79 0.53 0.53
CA LYS A 167 0.53 0.82 1.24
C LYS A 167 -0.43 -0.34 1.07
N LEU A 168 -0.84 -0.93 2.19
CA LEU A 168 -1.76 -2.07 2.27
C LEU A 168 -2.93 -1.78 3.21
N LYS A 169 -3.18 -0.49 3.47
CA LYS A 169 -4.22 -0.05 4.39
C LYS A 169 -5.57 -0.68 4.04
N ASP A 170 -6.29 -1.18 5.04
CA ASP A 170 -7.62 -1.79 4.92
C ASP A 170 -7.69 -3.00 3.96
N CYS A 171 -6.58 -3.72 3.74
CA CYS A 171 -6.58 -5.01 3.03
C CYS A 171 -7.16 -6.13 3.92
N GLN A 172 -8.49 -6.18 4.02
CA GLN A 172 -9.21 -7.04 4.98
C GLN A 172 -9.02 -8.56 4.77
N LYS A 173 -8.52 -8.98 3.59
CA LYS A 173 -8.24 -10.39 3.28
C LYS A 173 -6.75 -10.76 3.44
N LEU A 174 -5.86 -9.79 3.64
CA LEU A 174 -4.43 -10.02 3.79
C LEU A 174 -4.14 -10.77 5.10
N GLY A 175 -3.66 -12.00 5.00
CA GLY A 175 -3.35 -12.83 6.17
C GLY A 175 -1.89 -12.76 6.62
N SER A 176 -0.98 -12.52 5.69
CA SER A 176 0.47 -12.53 5.88
C SER A 176 1.17 -11.79 4.75
N LEU A 177 2.37 -11.29 5.01
CA LEU A 177 3.27 -10.80 3.97
C LEU A 177 4.13 -11.94 3.44
N PRO A 178 4.42 -12.00 2.14
CA PRO A 178 5.38 -12.96 1.60
C PRO A 178 6.79 -12.70 2.12
N ILE A 179 7.61 -13.75 2.23
CA ILE A 179 9.04 -13.65 2.60
C ILE A 179 9.80 -12.69 1.65
N GLY A 180 9.35 -12.56 0.40
CA GLY A 180 9.93 -11.64 -0.57
C GLY A 180 9.88 -10.16 -0.16
N ILE A 181 9.00 -9.75 0.77
CA ILE A 181 9.01 -8.37 1.30
C ILE A 181 10.36 -8.03 1.95
N CYS A 182 11.03 -9.05 2.53
CA CYS A 182 12.34 -8.91 3.12
C CYS A 182 13.46 -8.67 2.09
N LYS A 183 13.19 -8.74 0.78
CA LYS A 183 14.16 -8.42 -0.28
C LYS A 183 14.13 -6.95 -0.72
N LEU A 184 13.13 -6.18 -0.27
CA LEU A 184 12.98 -4.77 -0.61
C LEU A 184 13.95 -3.94 0.25
N ASN A 185 15.19 -3.79 -0.23
CA ASN A 185 16.25 -3.12 0.52
C ASN A 185 16.09 -1.59 0.60
N SER A 186 15.30 -1.02 -0.31
CA SER A 186 15.03 0.42 -0.37
C SER A 186 13.74 0.82 0.38
N LEU A 187 13.02 -0.13 0.98
CA LEU A 187 11.74 0.11 1.62
C LEU A 187 11.90 1.00 2.85
N LYS A 188 11.22 2.15 2.83
CA LYS A 188 11.18 3.16 3.89
C LYS A 188 9.91 3.13 4.70
N GLU A 189 8.78 2.85 4.04
CA GLU A 189 7.46 2.90 4.65
C GLU A 189 6.65 1.65 4.30
N LEU A 190 6.08 1.02 5.33
CA LEU A 190 5.15 -0.10 5.22
C LEU A 190 3.91 0.17 6.08
N ASP A 191 2.75 0.32 5.43
CA ASP A 191 1.47 0.57 6.11
C ASP A 191 0.52 -0.62 5.97
N LEU A 192 0.26 -1.32 7.09
CA LEU A 192 -0.68 -2.44 7.21
C LEU A 192 -1.95 -2.06 8.01
N THR A 193 -2.18 -0.77 8.25
CA THR A 193 -3.33 -0.27 9.05
C THR A 193 -4.64 -0.92 8.60
N GLY A 194 -5.45 -1.44 9.52
CA GLY A 194 -6.78 -1.98 9.21
C GLY A 194 -6.77 -3.36 8.51
N CYS A 195 -5.60 -4.01 8.35
CA CYS A 195 -5.50 -5.39 7.87
C CYS A 195 -5.97 -6.38 8.95
N SER A 196 -7.29 -6.43 9.18
CA SER A 196 -7.91 -7.18 10.29
C SER A 196 -7.70 -8.70 10.31
N ARG A 197 -7.19 -9.30 9.23
CA ARG A 197 -6.81 -10.73 9.17
C ARG A 197 -5.31 -10.97 9.26
N PHE A 198 -4.50 -9.92 9.29
CA PHE A 198 -3.05 -10.02 9.37
C PHE A 198 -2.65 -10.50 10.76
N LYS A 199 -2.07 -11.70 10.85
CA LYS A 199 -1.80 -12.38 12.14
C LYS A 199 -0.33 -12.44 12.50
N TYR A 200 0.55 -12.45 11.51
CA TYR A 200 1.97 -12.73 11.69
C TYR A 200 2.77 -11.78 10.84
N PHE A 201 3.64 -11.01 11.49
CA PHE A 201 4.70 -10.31 10.79
C PHE A 201 5.75 -11.33 10.31
N PRO A 202 6.26 -11.24 9.07
CA PRO A 202 7.24 -12.20 8.58
C PRO A 202 8.55 -12.13 9.37
N VAL A 203 9.28 -13.24 9.40
CA VAL A 203 10.63 -13.28 9.97
C VAL A 203 11.55 -12.42 9.10
N ILE A 204 12.09 -11.35 9.68
CA ILE A 204 13.12 -10.51 9.04
C ILE A 204 14.46 -11.26 9.13
N LEU A 205 15.11 -11.46 7.97
CA LEU A 205 16.35 -12.22 7.86
C LEU A 205 17.59 -11.34 7.82
N ASP A 206 17.46 -10.09 7.37
CA ASP A 206 18.56 -9.15 7.17
C ASP A 206 18.16 -7.75 7.67
N PRO A 207 19.11 -6.95 8.20
CA PRO A 207 18.87 -5.56 8.59
C PRO A 207 18.17 -4.76 7.49
N LYS A 208 17.14 -4.01 7.87
CA LYS A 208 16.44 -3.04 7.00
C LYS A 208 16.95 -1.65 7.32
N GLU A 209 18.01 -1.25 6.63
CA GLU A 209 18.73 0.01 6.86
C GLU A 209 17.96 1.28 6.43
N HIS A 210 16.78 1.12 5.81
CA HIS A 210 15.98 2.23 5.32
C HIS A 210 14.56 2.29 5.89
N LEU A 211 14.06 1.25 6.58
CA LEU A 211 12.67 1.21 7.02
C LEU A 211 12.46 2.12 8.24
N GLU A 212 11.89 3.29 8.02
CA GLU A 212 11.68 4.34 9.03
C GLU A 212 10.26 4.30 9.63
N PHE A 213 9.26 3.85 8.86
CA PHE A 213 7.86 3.80 9.28
C PHE A 213 7.27 2.41 9.08
N LEU A 214 6.68 1.88 10.16
CA LEU A 214 5.89 0.65 10.14
C LEU A 214 4.58 0.87 10.88
N SER A 215 3.47 0.77 10.18
CA SER A 215 2.15 0.68 10.81
C SER A 215 1.61 -0.74 10.71
N SER A 216 1.12 -1.25 11.84
CA SER A 216 0.31 -2.47 11.94
C SER A 216 -0.94 -2.20 12.77
N GLU A 217 -1.43 -0.96 12.75
CA GLU A 217 -2.64 -0.58 13.49
C GLU A 217 -3.85 -1.43 13.10
N GLU A 218 -4.70 -1.74 14.07
CA GLU A 218 -5.96 -2.46 13.88
C GLU A 218 -5.80 -3.84 13.18
N THR A 219 -4.62 -4.45 13.29
CA THR A 219 -4.35 -5.81 12.80
C THR A 219 -4.71 -6.88 13.83
N ALA A 220 -4.65 -8.15 13.41
CA ALA A 220 -4.90 -9.31 14.27
C ALA A 220 -3.62 -9.98 14.78
N ILE A 221 -2.50 -9.24 14.78
CA ILE A 221 -1.20 -9.68 15.30
C ILE A 221 -1.35 -10.06 16.77
N LYS A 222 -0.74 -11.18 17.14
CA LYS A 222 -0.70 -11.67 18.52
C LYS A 222 0.62 -11.36 19.22
N GLU A 223 1.71 -11.52 18.49
CA GLU A 223 3.07 -11.38 18.98
C GLU A 223 3.95 -10.90 17.82
N LEU A 224 5.07 -10.28 18.17
CA LEU A 224 6.13 -9.95 17.21
C LEU A 224 7.32 -10.87 17.45
N HIS A 225 7.96 -11.30 16.35
CA HIS A 225 9.15 -12.13 16.42
C HIS A 225 10.36 -11.30 16.89
N SER A 226 11.33 -11.95 17.56
CA SER A 226 12.52 -11.27 18.08
C SER A 226 13.37 -10.61 17.00
N THR A 227 13.22 -11.03 15.74
CA THR A 227 13.89 -10.46 14.56
C THR A 227 13.47 -9.03 14.24
N ILE A 228 12.55 -8.43 15.01
CA ILE A 228 12.31 -6.97 14.97
C ILE A 228 13.59 -6.16 15.19
N GLU A 229 14.60 -6.71 15.87
CA GLU A 229 15.93 -6.09 16.01
C GLU A 229 16.62 -5.76 14.69
N PHE A 230 16.20 -6.40 13.59
CA PHE A 230 16.67 -6.11 12.24
C PHE A 230 16.00 -4.89 11.59
N LEU A 231 15.31 -4.05 12.35
CA LEU A 231 14.80 -2.74 11.92
C LEU A 231 15.53 -1.58 12.63
N PRO A 232 16.87 -1.46 12.51
CA PRO A 232 17.67 -0.59 13.38
C PRO A 232 17.34 0.90 13.24
N VAL A 233 16.82 1.33 12.08
CA VAL A 233 16.50 2.73 11.76
C VAL A 233 15.01 3.07 11.91
N LEU A 234 14.20 2.14 12.42
CA LEU A 234 12.76 2.35 12.56
C LEU A 234 12.50 3.49 13.55
N LYS A 235 11.84 4.56 13.08
CA LYS A 235 11.50 5.75 13.88
C LYS A 235 10.11 5.66 14.45
N THR A 236 9.16 5.19 13.65
CA THR A 236 7.74 5.11 14.06
C THR A 236 7.24 3.68 13.92
N PHE A 237 6.74 3.12 15.02
CA PHE A 237 6.07 1.83 15.03
C PHE A 237 4.67 1.95 15.64
N GLN A 238 3.64 1.84 14.81
CA GLN A 238 2.25 1.96 15.23
C GLN A 238 1.60 0.58 15.39
N LEU A 239 1.14 0.28 16.61
CA LEU A 239 0.45 -0.97 16.96
C LEU A 239 -0.93 -0.71 17.55
N LYS A 240 -1.40 0.54 17.52
CA LYS A 240 -2.69 0.95 18.05
C LYS A 240 -3.83 0.06 17.55
N GLY A 241 -4.73 -0.33 18.45
CA GLY A 241 -5.91 -1.10 18.13
C GLY A 241 -5.64 -2.57 17.81
N CYS A 242 -4.42 -3.09 17.99
CA CYS A 242 -4.13 -4.53 17.90
C CYS A 242 -4.76 -5.30 19.08
N LYS A 243 -6.07 -5.53 19.02
CA LYS A 243 -6.86 -6.14 20.11
C LYS A 243 -6.41 -7.55 20.51
N ARG A 244 -5.60 -8.21 19.67
CA ARG A 244 -5.07 -9.56 19.89
C ARG A 244 -3.61 -9.59 20.34
N LEU A 245 -2.93 -8.45 20.37
CA LEU A 245 -1.54 -8.35 20.79
C LEU A 245 -1.44 -8.68 22.28
N GLU A 246 -0.67 -9.72 22.60
CA GLU A 246 -0.49 -10.26 23.96
C GLU A 246 0.87 -9.84 24.53
N SER A 247 1.91 -9.76 23.69
CA SER A 247 3.27 -9.41 24.12
C SER A 247 4.11 -8.75 23.01
N LEU A 248 5.19 -8.11 23.42
CA LEU A 248 6.29 -7.65 22.57
C LEU A 248 7.56 -8.43 22.97
N PRO A 249 8.49 -8.71 22.03
CA PRO A 249 9.76 -9.33 22.35
C PRO A 249 10.66 -8.36 23.13
N THR A 250 11.55 -8.87 23.97
CA THR A 250 12.55 -8.06 24.69
C THR A 250 13.52 -7.35 23.73
N SER A 251 13.69 -7.87 22.51
CA SER A 251 14.49 -7.24 21.46
C SER A 251 13.90 -5.94 20.92
N ILE A 252 12.71 -5.50 21.37
CA ILE A 252 12.20 -4.15 21.08
C ILE A 252 13.20 -3.06 21.50
N CYS A 253 14.02 -3.31 22.54
CA CYS A 253 15.07 -2.39 22.99
C CYS A 253 16.22 -2.21 21.98
N LYS A 254 16.27 -3.02 20.92
CA LYS A 254 17.25 -2.92 19.81
C LYS A 254 16.85 -1.88 18.76
N LEU A 255 15.60 -1.40 18.78
CA LEU A 255 15.14 -0.32 17.90
C LEU A 255 15.67 1.04 18.41
N LYS A 256 16.96 1.29 18.20
CA LYS A 256 17.65 2.45 18.80
C LYS A 256 17.14 3.80 18.29
N CYS A 257 16.62 3.85 17.07
CA CYS A 257 16.05 5.07 16.48
C CYS A 257 14.54 5.23 16.74
N LEU A 258 13.90 4.34 17.50
CA LEU A 258 12.45 4.41 17.70
C LEU A 258 12.07 5.64 18.51
N GLU A 259 11.27 6.51 17.92
CA GLU A 259 10.80 7.79 18.49
C GLU A 259 9.41 7.65 19.12
N GLY A 260 8.53 6.83 18.54
CA GLY A 260 7.17 6.64 19.03
C GLY A 260 6.67 5.20 18.95
N LEU A 261 6.06 4.74 20.05
CA LEU A 261 5.39 3.45 20.17
C LEU A 261 3.97 3.62 20.74
N ASP A 262 2.96 3.48 19.88
CA ASP A 262 1.55 3.54 20.30
C ASP A 262 0.95 2.12 20.42
N LEU A 263 0.60 1.72 21.64
CA LEU A 263 -0.08 0.46 21.97
C LEU A 263 -1.54 0.69 22.40
N SER A 264 -2.08 1.90 22.19
CA SER A 264 -3.43 2.25 22.61
C SER A 264 -4.47 1.28 22.03
N GLY A 265 -5.42 0.82 22.84
CA GLY A 265 -6.48 -0.09 22.41
C GLY A 265 -6.04 -1.54 22.18
N CYS A 266 -4.79 -1.90 22.50
CA CYS A 266 -4.34 -3.30 22.55
C CYS A 266 -4.88 -4.00 23.81
N SER A 267 -6.17 -4.33 23.80
CA SER A 267 -6.93 -4.77 24.98
C SER A 267 -6.45 -6.06 25.65
N ARG A 268 -5.60 -6.87 24.99
CA ARG A 268 -5.01 -8.11 25.53
C ARG A 268 -3.55 -7.96 25.94
N PHE A 269 -2.97 -6.77 25.76
CA PHE A 269 -1.59 -6.50 26.09
C PHE A 269 -1.48 -6.29 27.60
N GLU A 270 -0.91 -7.26 28.31
CA GLU A 270 -0.86 -7.29 29.79
C GLU A 270 0.49 -6.87 30.37
N TYR A 271 1.59 -7.14 29.66
CA TYR A 271 2.95 -6.91 30.16
C TYR A 271 3.81 -6.26 29.09
N PHE A 272 4.45 -5.15 29.45
CA PHE A 272 5.52 -4.56 28.65
C PHE A 272 6.84 -5.32 28.92
N PRO A 273 7.62 -5.68 27.88
CA PRO A 273 8.81 -6.50 28.06
C PRO A 273 9.93 -5.76 28.81
N GLU A 274 10.85 -6.52 29.42
CA GLU A 274 12.06 -5.96 30.01
C GLU A 274 12.93 -5.30 28.93
N ILE A 275 13.35 -4.06 29.18
CA ILE A 275 14.21 -3.25 28.31
C ILE A 275 15.65 -3.43 28.78
N LEU A 276 16.37 -4.38 28.18
CA LEU A 276 17.72 -4.77 28.66
C LEU A 276 18.84 -3.76 28.32
N GLU A 277 18.54 -2.75 27.51
CA GLU A 277 19.51 -1.76 27.04
C GLU A 277 18.85 -0.38 26.88
N PRO A 278 19.61 0.72 27.03
CA PRO A 278 19.09 2.07 26.81
C PRO A 278 18.43 2.29 25.45
N MET A 279 17.33 3.04 25.46
CA MET A 279 16.62 3.61 24.30
C MET A 279 16.59 5.13 24.45
N GLU A 280 17.45 5.82 23.71
CA GLU A 280 17.67 7.26 23.87
C GLU A 280 16.67 8.12 23.09
N HIS A 281 16.04 7.55 22.06
CA HIS A 281 15.18 8.29 21.14
C HIS A 281 13.69 8.09 21.37
N LEU A 282 13.27 7.13 22.21
CA LEU A 282 11.84 6.87 22.40
C LEU A 282 11.21 7.99 23.23
N GLU A 283 10.49 8.89 22.58
CA GLU A 283 9.87 10.07 23.17
C GLU A 283 8.42 9.83 23.60
N PHE A 284 7.69 8.97 22.87
CA PHE A 284 6.27 8.71 23.08
C PHE A 284 5.97 7.22 23.31
N LEU A 285 5.31 6.92 24.42
CA LEU A 285 4.82 5.57 24.74
C LEU A 285 3.40 5.64 25.33
N CYS A 286 2.43 4.99 24.69
CA CYS A 286 1.03 5.00 25.13
C CYS A 286 0.47 3.58 25.30
N PHE A 287 -0.18 3.34 26.42
CA PHE A 287 -0.84 2.09 26.84
C PHE A 287 -2.35 2.27 27.05
N LYS A 288 -2.95 3.40 26.63
CA LYS A 288 -4.36 3.70 26.86
C LYS A 288 -5.27 2.58 26.35
N GLY A 289 -6.07 1.98 27.22
CA GLY A 289 -6.98 0.89 26.85
C GLY A 289 -6.28 -0.46 26.63
N THR A 290 -5.08 -0.64 27.17
CA THR A 290 -4.44 -1.96 27.37
C THR A 290 -4.82 -2.55 28.73
N ALA A 291 -4.36 -3.77 29.00
CA ALA A 291 -4.51 -4.43 30.30
C ALA A 291 -3.26 -4.29 31.19
N VAL A 292 -2.30 -3.44 30.81
CA VAL A 292 -1.04 -3.23 31.54
C VAL A 292 -1.35 -2.62 32.92
N LYS A 293 -0.89 -3.29 33.97
CA LYS A 293 -1.06 -2.84 35.36
C LYS A 293 0.23 -2.34 36.00
N LYS A 294 1.37 -2.81 35.51
CA LYS A 294 2.71 -2.49 36.03
C LYS A 294 3.69 -2.47 34.88
N LEU A 295 4.65 -1.54 34.96
CA LEU A 295 5.80 -1.49 34.06
C LEU A 295 6.97 -2.29 34.65
N PRO A 296 7.87 -2.83 33.80
CA PRO A 296 9.07 -3.53 34.26
C PRO A 296 10.03 -2.57 34.99
N CYS A 297 10.88 -3.11 35.88
CA CYS A 297 11.88 -2.29 36.59
C CYS A 297 12.90 -1.66 35.64
N SER A 298 13.09 -2.24 34.45
CA SER A 298 13.95 -1.73 33.40
C SER A 298 13.36 -0.57 32.60
N ILE A 299 12.15 -0.07 32.92
CA ILE A 299 11.55 1.07 32.23
C ILE A 299 12.43 2.33 32.28
N ASP A 300 13.29 2.45 33.29
CA ASP A 300 14.30 3.51 33.42
C ASP A 300 15.27 3.56 32.22
N ASN A 301 15.40 2.48 31.45
CA ASN A 301 16.21 2.45 30.23
C ASN A 301 15.57 3.18 29.04
N LEU A 302 14.32 3.67 29.16
CA LEU A 302 13.70 4.57 28.20
C LEU A 302 14.15 6.02 28.48
N ILE A 303 15.42 6.31 28.22
CA ILE A 303 16.09 7.57 28.62
C ILE A 303 15.46 8.80 27.94
N GLY A 304 15.03 8.67 26.69
CA GLY A 304 14.42 9.74 25.90
C GLY A 304 12.94 10.01 26.19
N LEU A 305 12.30 9.27 27.10
CA LEU A 305 10.85 9.28 27.24
C LEU A 305 10.33 10.62 27.74
N GLN A 306 9.50 11.26 26.92
CA GLN A 306 8.87 12.54 27.24
C GLN A 306 7.42 12.33 27.67
N THR A 307 6.67 11.51 26.93
CA THR A 307 5.24 11.28 27.14
C THR A 307 4.97 9.83 27.52
N LEU A 308 4.32 9.63 28.67
CA LEU A 308 3.83 8.36 29.18
C LEU A 308 2.42 8.53 29.75
N ASP A 309 1.61 7.47 29.76
CA ASP A 309 0.29 7.51 30.37
C ASP A 309 0.35 7.96 31.85
N PRO A 310 -0.53 8.89 32.28
CA PRO A 310 -0.52 9.46 33.64
C PRO A 310 -0.62 8.42 34.77
N ILE A 311 -1.24 7.26 34.50
CA ILE A 311 -1.36 6.18 35.49
C ILE A 311 -0.01 5.57 35.91
N PHE A 312 1.05 5.81 35.13
CA PHE A 312 2.42 5.35 35.38
C PHE A 312 3.38 6.50 35.73
N ALA A 313 2.89 7.72 35.98
CA ALA A 313 3.76 8.86 36.31
C ALA A 313 4.65 8.63 37.55
N GLY A 314 4.26 7.74 38.47
CA GLY A 314 5.03 7.37 39.66
C GLY A 314 6.06 6.25 39.49
N THR A 315 6.16 5.62 38.31
CA THR A 315 7.10 4.50 38.08
C THR A 315 8.45 4.92 37.50
N LEU A 316 8.56 6.15 36.99
CA LEU A 316 9.81 6.69 36.44
C LEU A 316 10.62 7.38 37.54
N ARG A 317 11.96 7.33 37.44
CA ARG A 317 12.82 8.16 38.31
C ARG A 317 12.57 9.64 38.05
N LEU A 318 12.81 10.47 39.07
CA LEU A 318 12.64 11.94 39.01
C LEU A 318 13.35 12.60 37.81
N SER A 319 14.43 12.03 37.30
CA SER A 319 15.15 12.52 36.10
C SER A 319 14.37 12.39 34.79
N GLN A 320 13.33 11.55 34.74
CA GLN A 320 12.43 11.34 33.59
C GLN A 320 11.03 11.95 33.82
N ALA A 321 10.70 12.37 35.04
CA ALA A 321 9.37 12.85 35.42
C ALA A 321 9.10 14.34 35.07
N ALA A 322 10.08 15.08 34.56
CA ALA A 322 9.95 16.51 34.27
C ALA A 322 9.17 16.82 32.97
N SER A 323 8.84 15.81 32.18
CA SER A 323 8.22 15.93 30.84
C SER A 323 6.81 15.35 30.74
N THR A 324 6.28 14.72 31.80
CA THR A 324 4.94 14.11 31.80
C THR A 324 3.88 15.17 32.14
N ILE A 325 3.13 15.65 31.13
CA ILE A 325 1.93 16.51 31.28
C ILE A 325 0.68 15.68 31.08
#